data_AF-A0A328VMC3-F1
#
_entry.id   AF-A0A328VMC3-F1
#
_cell.length_a   1.000
_cell.length_b   1.000
_cell.length_c   1.000
_cell.angle_alpha   90.00
_cell.angle_beta   90.00
_cell.angle_gamma   90.00
#
_symmetry.space_group_name_H-M   'P 1'
#
loop_
_entity.id
_entity.type
_entity.pdbx_description
1 polymer ?
#
loop_
_entity_poly.entity_id
_entity_poly.type
_entity_poly.pdbx_seq_one_letter_code
_entity_poly.pdbx_strand_id
1 'polypeptide(L)'
;MRIFFFSDWRIQELELAEQLLRSVAPVDVIVYGGDDVRRFQVSSGRNYFSQLASYARYGLLGVIGNDCGPEDRLVLHARGVHDLHAEPLLIEDVGFIGIEGAICDGERNSIGKILHPESEVRAHLDQARQRLGEAARRLVVVSHTPPAGCRLDIGIRFGFSRLGSEALKEFVFTQQPALVLCGHCHSRGGKTALLGEALVVNGASDDVNPELARAALIELEATAALPTVTWLEPPARLRGPHIGPRRAARLAAYGITRLEELRTAPLEVLKAIQFGPQRRLVLDSYLRACQENCAIWLKAPQLPSPLLFYDVETGLASCDPLQLGTPEPWLIGTFDGQTLRQWAVPEEHPGRRQAMYRDFLAYVEAHPGATLCSWSGRRFDERSIEAGLARWAPSLLPRWRSLPKLDLLQALKKILVLPLASWSLKEVAVWCGFRFSGDLDGFEAGLLYEEYRTYGEPLPVETLMGYNAEDVLALAHVMQYLLGTVPTTSGSSISSPYPGRGQPAPS
;
A
#
# COMPACT_ATOMS: atom_id res chain seq x y z
N MET A 1 26.59 -11.74 6.57
CA MET A 1 25.83 -11.25 7.75
C MET A 1 24.36 -11.17 7.40
N ARG A 2 23.49 -11.82 8.20
CA ARG A 2 22.03 -11.84 8.06
C ARG A 2 21.40 -10.84 9.03
N ILE A 3 20.74 -9.81 8.50
CA ILE A 3 20.12 -8.73 9.25
C ILE A 3 18.59 -8.87 9.15
N PHE A 4 17.90 -8.95 10.28
CA PHE A 4 16.43 -8.78 10.30
C PHE A 4 16.11 -7.31 10.55
N PHE A 5 15.48 -6.63 9.60
CA PHE A 5 15.22 -5.20 9.64
C PHE A 5 13.73 -4.87 9.59
N PHE A 6 13.29 -3.96 10.45
CA PHE A 6 11.94 -3.40 10.47
C PHE A 6 11.96 -2.01 11.11
N SER A 7 10.98 -1.17 10.80
CA SER A 7 10.86 0.19 11.33
C SER A 7 9.40 0.59 11.46
N ASP A 8 9.14 1.64 12.23
CA ASP A 8 7.82 2.27 12.36
C ASP A 8 6.74 1.23 12.68
N TRP A 9 7.03 0.35 13.66
CA TRP A 9 6.11 -0.71 14.06
C TRP A 9 5.07 -0.13 15.02
N ARG A 10 4.17 0.70 14.48
CA ARG A 10 3.31 1.62 15.26
C ARG A 10 1.98 1.01 15.69
N ILE A 11 1.31 0.32 14.77
CA ILE A 11 -0.04 -0.23 14.99
C ILE A 11 -0.08 -1.76 14.85
N GLN A 12 1.01 -2.35 14.38
CA GLN A 12 1.16 -3.78 14.22
C GLN A 12 1.30 -4.45 15.59
N GLU A 13 0.83 -5.70 15.67
CA GLU A 13 1.00 -6.56 16.85
C GLU A 13 2.49 -6.91 17.02
N LEU A 14 2.98 -6.93 18.26
CA LEU A 14 4.39 -7.22 18.54
C LEU A 14 4.74 -8.68 18.24
N GLU A 15 3.77 -9.57 18.45
CA GLU A 15 3.85 -11.00 18.18
C GLU A 15 4.08 -11.28 16.69
N LEU A 16 3.57 -10.41 15.80
CA LEU A 16 3.80 -10.56 14.37
C LEU A 16 5.28 -10.34 14.01
N ALA A 17 5.96 -9.37 14.63
CA ALA A 17 7.39 -9.16 14.41
C ALA A 17 8.21 -10.40 14.86
N GLU A 18 7.85 -11.00 16.00
CA GLU A 18 8.49 -12.24 16.46
C GLU A 18 8.20 -13.43 15.54
N GLN A 19 6.97 -13.56 15.03
CA GLN A 19 6.61 -14.62 14.06
C GLN A 19 7.42 -14.50 12.77
N LEU A 20 7.54 -13.28 12.23
CA LEU A 20 8.35 -13.00 11.04
C LEU A 20 9.83 -13.27 11.29
N LEU A 21 10.37 -12.89 12.45
CA LEU A 21 11.74 -13.17 12.82
C LEU A 21 12.02 -14.68 12.92
N ARG A 22 11.11 -15.42 13.57
CA ARG A 22 11.22 -16.87 13.73
C ARG A 22 11.18 -17.64 12.40
N SER A 23 10.53 -17.11 11.37
CA SER A 23 10.47 -17.77 10.06
C SER A 23 11.82 -17.74 9.32
N VAL A 24 12.73 -16.84 9.70
CA VAL A 24 14.06 -16.68 9.09
C VAL A 24 15.23 -16.90 10.06
N ALA A 25 14.96 -17.06 11.35
CA ALA A 25 15.96 -17.30 12.39
C ALA A 25 16.77 -18.60 12.15
N PRO A 26 18.02 -18.68 12.64
CA PRO A 26 18.75 -17.65 13.41
C PRO A 26 19.30 -16.54 12.51
N VAL A 27 19.31 -15.29 12.98
CA VAL A 27 19.93 -14.15 12.28
C VAL A 27 21.18 -13.68 13.02
N ASP A 28 22.06 -12.93 12.36
CA ASP A 28 23.24 -12.39 13.03
C ASP A 28 22.87 -11.21 13.91
N VAL A 29 22.06 -10.29 13.39
CA VAL A 29 21.66 -9.07 14.08
C VAL A 29 20.24 -8.65 13.71
N ILE A 30 19.52 -8.06 14.66
CA ILE A 30 18.24 -7.41 14.42
C ILE A 30 18.46 -5.90 14.40
N VAL A 31 17.83 -5.18 13.48
CA VAL A 31 17.89 -3.72 13.39
C VAL A 31 16.49 -3.13 13.45
N TYR A 32 16.28 -2.15 14.33
CA TYR A 32 15.06 -1.37 14.43
C TYR A 32 15.27 0.09 13.99
N GLY A 33 14.57 0.51 12.94
CA GLY A 33 14.73 1.82 12.29
C GLY A 33 14.03 3.01 12.98
N GLY A 34 13.44 2.81 14.15
CA GLY A 34 12.86 3.89 14.95
C GLY A 34 11.34 4.00 14.94
N ASP A 35 10.87 5.01 15.67
CA ASP A 35 9.50 5.34 16.05
C ASP A 35 8.77 4.33 16.96
N ASP A 36 7.88 4.85 17.82
CA ASP A 36 7.00 4.09 18.73
C ASP A 36 7.70 3.04 19.64
N VAL A 37 8.98 3.23 19.95
CA VAL A 37 9.79 2.29 20.74
C VAL A 37 9.21 1.99 22.12
N ARG A 38 8.47 2.94 22.71
CA ARG A 38 7.81 2.78 24.02
C ARG A 38 6.87 1.58 24.05
N ARG A 39 6.22 1.24 22.93
CA ARG A 39 5.31 0.09 22.83
C ARG A 39 5.99 -1.24 23.13
N PHE A 40 7.30 -1.33 22.90
CA PHE A 40 8.10 -2.51 23.20
C PHE A 40 8.41 -2.67 24.69
N GLN A 41 8.02 -1.70 25.52
CA GLN A 41 8.00 -1.82 26.98
C GLN A 41 6.58 -2.14 27.45
N VAL A 42 6.29 -3.42 27.70
CA VAL A 42 4.94 -3.84 28.10
C VAL A 42 4.69 -3.61 29.59
N SER A 43 3.41 -3.49 29.98
CA SER A 43 2.97 -3.12 31.34
C SER A 43 3.49 -4.02 32.46
N SER A 44 3.89 -5.26 32.15
CA SER A 44 4.51 -6.19 33.10
C SER A 44 5.98 -5.86 33.42
N GLY A 45 6.51 -4.73 32.93
CA GLY A 45 7.93 -4.35 33.05
C GLY A 45 8.85 -5.13 32.11
N ARG A 46 8.30 -6.00 31.25
CA ARG A 46 9.07 -6.76 30.28
C ARG A 46 9.42 -5.89 29.07
N ASN A 47 10.66 -5.98 28.63
CA ASN A 47 11.13 -5.37 27.40
C ASN A 47 11.09 -6.39 26.26
N TYR A 48 10.29 -6.11 25.23
CA TYR A 48 10.07 -6.99 24.09
C TYR A 48 11.27 -7.00 23.13
N PHE A 49 12.03 -5.91 23.00
CA PHE A 49 13.28 -5.91 22.25
C PHE A 49 14.32 -6.86 22.84
N SER A 50 14.42 -6.97 24.17
CA SER A 50 15.29 -7.95 24.82
C SER A 50 14.87 -9.40 24.51
N GLN A 51 13.57 -9.66 24.36
CA GLN A 51 13.09 -10.96 23.86
C GLN A 51 13.50 -11.18 22.41
N LEU A 52 13.29 -10.22 21.52
CA LEU A 52 13.68 -10.33 20.11
C LEU A 52 15.19 -10.52 19.95
N ALA A 53 16.00 -9.78 20.72
CA ALA A 53 17.45 -9.88 20.73
C ALA A 53 17.96 -11.32 20.98
N SER A 54 17.21 -12.15 21.70
CA SER A 54 17.59 -13.55 21.96
C SER A 54 17.59 -14.45 20.72
N TYR A 55 16.97 -14.03 19.61
CA TYR A 55 17.01 -14.76 18.33
C TYR A 55 18.20 -14.38 17.44
N ALA A 56 19.00 -13.38 17.85
CA ALA A 56 20.12 -12.85 17.09
C ALA A 56 21.45 -13.11 17.79
N ARG A 57 22.48 -13.47 17.03
CA ARG A 57 23.83 -13.72 17.55
C ARG A 57 24.43 -12.52 18.26
N TYR A 58 24.20 -11.32 17.73
CA TYR A 58 24.73 -10.04 18.22
C TYR A 58 23.63 -9.13 18.82
N GLY A 59 22.44 -9.67 19.05
CA GLY A 59 21.33 -8.93 19.65
C GLY A 59 20.61 -7.97 18.69
N LEU A 60 20.03 -6.93 19.27
CA LEU A 60 19.22 -5.93 18.58
C LEU A 60 19.89 -4.56 18.62
N LEU A 61 19.99 -3.91 17.48
CA LEU A 61 20.47 -2.55 17.32
C LEU A 61 19.29 -1.65 16.97
N GLY A 62 19.18 -0.48 17.58
CA GLY A 62 18.06 0.40 17.31
C GLY A 62 18.39 1.87 17.46
N VAL A 63 17.55 2.69 16.84
CA VAL A 63 17.45 4.13 17.07
C VAL A 63 16.03 4.48 17.49
N ILE A 64 15.81 5.63 18.12
CA ILE A 64 14.45 6.17 18.30
C ILE A 64 14.08 7.01 17.07
N GLY A 65 12.78 7.19 16.84
CA GLY A 65 12.30 8.06 15.76
C GLY A 65 11.81 9.40 16.28
N ASN A 66 11.23 10.22 15.41
CA ASN A 66 10.81 11.58 15.73
C ASN A 66 9.56 11.63 16.62
N ASP A 67 8.70 10.62 16.59
CA ASP A 67 7.47 10.56 17.40
C ASP A 67 7.72 10.03 18.83
N CYS A 68 8.97 9.68 19.17
CA CYS A 68 9.39 9.26 20.50
C CYS A 68 9.62 10.46 21.45
N GLY A 69 9.47 10.24 22.76
CA GLY A 69 10.03 11.12 23.79
C GLY A 69 11.51 10.79 24.08
N PRO A 70 12.30 11.74 24.63
CA PRO A 70 13.70 11.47 25.00
C PRO A 70 13.86 10.26 25.92
N GLU A 71 12.90 10.04 26.83
CA GLU A 71 12.87 8.92 27.77
C GLU A 71 12.57 7.57 27.13
N ASP A 72 11.97 7.54 25.93
CA ASP A 72 11.59 6.30 25.27
C ASP A 72 12.83 5.49 24.84
N ARG A 73 13.99 6.14 24.68
CA ARG A 73 15.28 5.46 24.39
C ARG A 73 15.70 4.46 25.47
N LEU A 74 15.17 4.56 26.69
CA LEU A 74 15.47 3.61 27.77
C LEU A 74 15.12 2.16 27.39
N VAL A 75 14.18 1.97 26.46
CA VAL A 75 13.85 0.64 25.90
C VAL A 75 15.05 0.02 25.17
N LEU A 76 15.95 0.83 24.61
CA LEU A 76 17.16 0.39 23.90
C LEU A 76 18.31 0.01 24.86
N HIS A 77 18.17 0.25 26.17
CA HIS A 77 19.19 -0.10 27.17
C HIS A 77 18.94 -1.47 27.84
N ALA A 78 18.00 -2.24 27.31
CA ALA A 78 17.70 -3.58 27.82
C ALA A 78 18.79 -4.60 27.44
N ARG A 79 18.81 -5.75 28.11
CA ARG A 79 19.78 -6.81 27.84
C ARG A 79 19.75 -7.25 26.37
N GLY A 80 20.91 -7.19 25.71
CA GLY A 80 21.08 -7.57 24.31
C GLY A 80 20.54 -6.53 23.31
N VAL A 81 20.23 -5.32 23.78
CA VAL A 81 19.76 -4.21 22.95
C VAL A 81 20.80 -3.09 23.00
N HIS A 82 21.03 -2.45 21.86
CA HIS A 82 22.05 -1.41 21.70
C HIS A 82 21.43 -0.15 21.06
N ASP A 83 21.62 0.99 21.72
CA ASP A 83 21.28 2.31 21.19
C ASP A 83 22.39 2.77 20.23
N LEU A 84 22.13 2.67 18.92
CA LEU A 84 23.10 3.02 17.89
C LEU A 84 23.31 4.52 17.72
N HIS A 85 22.37 5.34 18.20
CA HIS A 85 22.58 6.78 18.18
C HIS A 85 23.59 7.19 19.26
N ALA A 86 23.55 6.55 20.42
CA ALA A 86 24.52 6.83 21.50
C ALA A 86 25.95 6.31 21.17
N GLU A 87 26.05 5.09 20.62
CA GLU A 87 27.34 4.44 20.39
C GLU A 87 27.34 3.62 19.07
N PRO A 88 28.26 3.91 18.13
CA PRO A 88 28.42 3.08 16.95
C PRO A 88 29.02 1.72 17.32
N LEU A 89 28.65 0.68 16.60
CA LEU A 89 29.02 -0.70 16.95
C LEU A 89 29.77 -1.38 15.81
N LEU A 90 30.91 -2.01 16.11
CA LEU A 90 31.63 -2.87 15.17
C LEU A 90 31.24 -4.33 15.42
N ILE A 91 30.65 -4.98 14.42
CA ILE A 91 30.36 -6.42 14.42
C ILE A 91 31.18 -7.06 13.30
N GLU A 92 32.13 -7.92 13.68
CA GLU A 92 33.10 -8.50 12.76
C GLU A 92 33.86 -7.37 12.01
N ASP A 93 33.70 -7.24 10.69
CA ASP A 93 34.28 -6.16 9.87
C ASP A 93 33.27 -5.09 9.45
N VAL A 94 32.05 -5.13 9.98
CA VAL A 94 30.93 -4.25 9.62
C VAL A 94 30.65 -3.25 10.75
N GLY A 95 30.82 -1.97 10.45
CA GLY A 95 30.50 -0.87 11.36
C GLY A 95 29.06 -0.38 11.21
N PHE A 96 28.36 -0.23 12.32
CA PHE A 96 26.99 0.26 12.40
C PHE A 96 26.97 1.66 13.02
N ILE A 97 26.29 2.61 12.36
CA ILE A 97 26.12 3.99 12.82
C ILE A 97 24.63 4.31 12.91
N GLY A 98 24.17 4.87 14.03
CA GLY A 98 22.76 5.24 14.23
C GLY A 98 22.49 6.74 14.17
N ILE A 99 21.40 7.15 13.53
CA ILE A 99 20.84 8.50 13.57
C ILE A 99 19.38 8.42 14.03
N GLU A 100 19.07 9.04 15.16
CA GLU A 100 17.71 9.09 15.70
C GLU A 100 16.91 10.27 15.14
N GLY A 101 15.59 10.23 15.36
CA GLY A 101 14.73 11.39 15.14
C GLY A 101 14.49 11.78 13.68
N ALA A 102 13.91 12.97 13.51
CA ALA A 102 13.71 13.59 12.20
C ALA A 102 14.74 14.69 11.97
N ILE A 103 15.21 14.79 10.74
CA ILE A 103 16.21 15.78 10.36
C ILE A 103 15.49 17.02 9.84
N CYS A 104 15.70 18.15 10.51
CA CYS A 104 14.87 19.34 10.43
C CYS A 104 15.74 20.61 10.36
N ASP A 105 15.70 21.31 9.23
CA ASP A 105 16.33 22.62 9.06
C ASP A 105 15.24 23.70 8.93
N GLY A 106 15.08 24.50 9.99
CA GLY A 106 14.11 25.60 10.03
C GLY A 106 12.66 25.11 10.16
N GLU A 107 11.75 25.63 9.32
CA GLU A 107 10.32 25.28 9.37
C GLU A 107 10.01 23.93 8.69
N ARG A 108 10.94 23.38 7.90
CA ARG A 108 10.76 22.11 7.17
C ARG A 108 10.98 20.91 8.08
N ASN A 109 10.11 19.91 7.96
CA ASN A 109 10.20 18.65 8.71
C ASN A 109 10.15 18.80 10.24
N SER A 110 9.45 19.83 10.73
CA SER A 110 9.27 20.14 12.16
C SER A 110 8.26 19.20 12.87
N ILE A 111 8.19 17.94 12.43
CA ILE A 111 7.20 16.96 12.89
C ILE A 111 7.86 16.02 13.90
N GLY A 112 7.31 15.97 15.12
CA GLY A 112 7.81 15.13 16.20
C GLY A 112 8.52 15.93 17.30
N LYS A 113 9.16 15.22 18.22
CA LYS A 113 9.84 15.78 19.40
C LYS A 113 11.36 15.69 19.31
N ILE A 114 11.88 14.67 18.65
CA ILE A 114 13.31 14.45 18.47
C ILE A 114 13.68 14.94 17.07
N LEU A 115 14.26 16.14 17.02
CA LEU A 115 14.59 16.86 15.80
C LEU A 115 16.07 17.27 15.82
N HIS A 116 16.77 17.05 14.73
CA HIS A 116 18.18 17.42 14.58
C HIS A 116 18.40 18.26 13.32
N PRO A 117 19.14 19.38 13.38
CA PRO A 117 19.55 20.10 12.18
C PRO A 117 20.61 19.31 11.40
N GLU A 118 20.74 19.58 10.10
CA GLU A 118 21.69 18.87 9.21
C GLU A 118 23.15 19.01 9.69
N SER A 119 23.50 20.13 10.32
CA SER A 119 24.84 20.36 10.87
C SER A 119 25.18 19.42 12.03
N GLU A 120 24.21 19.09 12.88
CA GLU A 120 24.37 18.15 13.98
C GLU A 120 24.50 16.73 13.44
N VAL A 121 23.66 16.36 12.48
CA VAL A 121 23.71 15.05 11.81
C VAL A 121 25.07 14.83 11.14
N ARG A 122 25.59 15.84 10.43
CA ARG A 122 26.91 15.77 9.79
C ARG A 122 28.02 15.52 10.82
N ALA A 123 28.04 16.31 11.90
CA ALA A 123 29.03 16.15 12.97
C ALA A 123 28.93 14.78 13.66
N HIS A 124 27.71 14.30 13.89
CA HIS A 124 27.45 12.98 14.50
C HIS A 124 27.97 11.83 13.64
N LEU A 125 27.67 11.87 12.34
CA LEU A 125 28.14 10.88 11.36
C LEU A 125 29.67 10.83 11.28
N ASP A 126 30.32 11.99 11.19
CA ASP A 126 31.78 12.08 11.15
C ASP A 126 32.42 11.53 12.43
N GLN A 127 31.86 11.89 13.60
CA GLN A 127 32.34 11.39 14.89
C GLN A 127 32.15 9.87 15.01
N ALA A 128 30.99 9.35 14.60
CA ALA A 128 30.71 7.92 14.65
C ALA A 128 31.65 7.13 13.72
N ARG A 129 31.90 7.64 12.51
CA ARG A 129 32.85 7.05 11.56
C ARG A 129 34.26 6.99 12.13
N GLN A 130 34.71 8.07 12.79
CA GLN A 130 36.01 8.13 13.44
C GLN A 130 36.14 7.13 14.59
N ARG A 131 35.10 6.97 15.42
CA ARG A 131 35.08 5.99 16.53
C ARG A 131 35.20 4.54 16.05
N LEU A 132 34.56 4.20 14.93
CA LEU A 132 34.67 2.87 14.33
C LEU A 132 36.09 2.58 13.77
N GLY A 133 36.80 3.62 13.31
CA GLY A 133 38.15 3.51 12.77
C GLY A 133 38.25 2.62 11.53
N GLU A 134 39.47 2.18 11.21
CA GLU A 134 39.78 1.38 10.02
C GLU A 134 39.34 -0.09 10.10
N ALA A 135 38.93 -0.55 11.30
CA ALA A 135 38.47 -1.93 11.48
C ALA A 135 37.08 -2.16 10.83
N ALA A 136 36.27 -1.10 10.70
CA ALA A 136 35.03 -1.12 9.95
C ALA A 136 35.33 -1.03 8.44
N ARG A 137 35.49 -2.19 7.80
CA ARG A 137 35.73 -2.29 6.35
C ARG A 137 34.48 -2.07 5.52
N ARG A 138 33.31 -2.35 6.11
CA ARG A 138 31.99 -2.11 5.53
C ARG A 138 31.16 -1.30 6.51
N LEU A 139 30.28 -0.46 6.00
CA LEU A 139 29.44 0.41 6.82
C LEU A 139 27.95 0.14 6.56
N VAL A 140 27.18 0.12 7.63
CA VAL A 140 25.72 0.13 7.65
C VAL A 140 25.27 1.36 8.45
N VAL A 141 24.48 2.22 7.83
CA VAL A 141 23.88 3.36 8.53
C VAL A 141 22.43 3.02 8.85
N VAL A 142 22.01 3.21 10.10
CA VAL A 142 20.64 3.05 10.57
C VAL A 142 20.12 4.45 10.91
N SER A 143 19.29 5.02 10.05
CA SER A 143 18.79 6.38 10.22
C SER A 143 17.28 6.36 10.15
N HIS A 144 16.60 6.89 11.16
CA HIS A 144 15.14 6.97 11.08
C HIS A 144 14.69 7.77 9.85
N THR A 145 15.34 8.91 9.59
CA THR A 145 15.13 9.73 8.38
C THR A 145 15.88 9.14 7.16
N PRO A 146 15.23 8.96 5.99
CA PRO A 146 15.91 8.56 4.76
C PRO A 146 16.95 9.59 4.26
N PRO A 147 17.93 9.20 3.43
CA PRO A 147 18.79 10.17 2.74
C PRO A 147 18.01 10.96 1.69
N ALA A 148 18.33 12.24 1.51
CA ALA A 148 17.68 13.09 0.52
C ALA A 148 17.91 12.60 -0.92
N GLY A 149 16.87 12.66 -1.75
CA GLY A 149 16.94 12.31 -3.18
C GLY A 149 17.07 10.81 -3.46
N CYS A 150 16.90 9.95 -2.46
CA CYS A 150 16.94 8.49 -2.65
C CYS A 150 15.65 7.89 -3.21
N ARG A 151 14.63 8.71 -3.52
CA ARG A 151 13.26 8.31 -3.92
C ARG A 151 12.43 7.66 -2.81
N LEU A 152 13.04 7.28 -1.69
CA LEU A 152 12.34 6.76 -0.50
C LEU A 152 12.08 7.82 0.57
N ASP A 153 12.36 9.09 0.26
CA ASP A 153 12.29 10.25 1.14
C ASP A 153 11.01 11.09 0.96
N ILE A 154 10.00 10.55 0.27
CA ILE A 154 8.74 11.26 0.01
C ILE A 154 7.72 10.96 1.10
N GLY A 155 7.32 11.99 1.83
CA GLY A 155 6.19 11.99 2.74
C GLY A 155 4.91 12.49 2.06
N ILE A 156 3.78 11.86 2.38
CA ILE A 156 2.45 12.27 1.88
C ILE A 156 1.43 12.52 2.99
N ARG A 157 1.76 12.21 4.25
CA ARG A 157 0.83 12.22 5.39
C ARG A 157 0.46 13.63 5.86
N PHE A 158 1.43 14.53 5.84
CA PHE A 158 1.27 15.91 6.31
C PHE A 158 1.48 16.92 5.18
N GLY A 159 1.18 16.50 3.95
CA GLY A 159 1.51 17.21 2.75
C GLY A 159 2.47 16.42 1.85
N PHE A 160 2.64 16.85 0.61
CA PHE A 160 3.65 16.32 -0.30
C PHE A 160 5.01 16.98 -0.06
N SER A 161 5.95 16.26 0.52
CA SER A 161 7.27 16.80 0.86
C SER A 161 8.39 15.77 0.70
N ARG A 162 9.60 16.27 0.41
CA ARG A 162 10.86 15.53 0.56
C ARG A 162 11.36 15.74 1.98
N LEU A 163 11.46 14.64 2.73
CA LEU A 163 11.80 14.61 4.16
C LEU A 163 13.23 14.12 4.41
N GLY A 164 13.98 13.80 3.35
CA GLY A 164 15.29 13.17 3.49
C GLY A 164 16.39 14.15 3.91
N SER A 165 17.47 13.60 4.48
CA SER A 165 18.63 14.38 4.92
C SER A 165 19.71 14.54 3.86
N GLU A 166 20.13 15.78 3.64
CA GLU A 166 21.25 16.13 2.77
C GLU A 166 22.59 15.75 3.41
N ALA A 167 22.77 15.90 4.73
CA ALA A 167 24.00 15.45 5.40
C ALA A 167 24.20 13.93 5.29
N LEU A 168 23.12 13.15 5.44
CA LEU A 168 23.17 11.71 5.26
C LEU A 168 23.48 11.33 3.80
N LYS A 169 22.89 12.04 2.83
CA LYS A 169 23.21 11.85 1.41
C LYS A 169 24.68 12.16 1.12
N GLU A 170 25.22 13.28 1.61
CA GLU A 170 26.65 13.62 1.50
C GLU A 170 27.54 12.53 2.10
N PHE A 171 27.18 12.03 3.28
CA PHE A 171 27.88 10.91 3.92
C PHE A 171 27.83 9.64 3.07
N VAL A 172 26.68 9.33 2.47
CA VAL A 172 26.54 8.18 1.56
C VAL A 172 27.48 8.30 0.36
N PHE A 173 27.58 9.47 -0.26
CA PHE A 173 28.49 9.66 -1.40
C PHE A 173 29.97 9.66 -1.00
N THR A 174 30.31 10.07 0.21
CA THR A 174 31.71 10.20 0.67
C THR A 174 32.24 8.92 1.33
N GLN A 175 31.44 8.26 2.15
CA GLN A 175 31.83 7.05 2.89
C GLN A 175 31.37 5.75 2.22
N GLN A 176 30.51 5.84 1.20
CA GLN A 176 30.01 4.70 0.42
C GLN A 176 29.59 3.51 1.30
N PRO A 177 28.65 3.70 2.24
CA PRO A 177 28.16 2.59 3.04
C PRO A 177 27.51 1.55 2.14
N ALA A 178 27.63 0.27 2.51
CA ALA A 178 27.01 -0.82 1.76
C ALA A 178 25.48 -0.76 1.86
N LEU A 179 24.96 -0.20 2.96
CA LEU A 179 23.55 -0.23 3.30
C LEU A 179 23.14 0.98 4.15
N VAL A 180 22.00 1.56 3.84
CA VAL A 180 21.28 2.54 4.65
C VAL A 180 19.90 1.98 4.99
N LEU A 181 19.63 1.79 6.27
CA LEU A 181 18.38 1.28 6.81
C LEU A 181 17.57 2.44 7.39
N CYS A 182 16.38 2.69 6.84
CA CYS A 182 15.56 3.83 7.25
C CYS A 182 14.07 3.54 7.43
N GLY A 183 13.36 4.52 7.97
CA GLY A 183 11.92 4.48 8.26
C GLY A 183 11.22 5.77 7.83
N HIS A 184 10.34 6.27 8.69
CA HIS A 184 9.73 7.61 8.67
C HIS A 184 8.77 7.88 7.49
N CYS A 185 9.20 7.65 6.25
CA CYS A 185 8.38 7.80 5.05
C CYS A 185 7.53 6.54 4.78
N HIS A 186 6.45 6.36 5.54
CA HIS A 186 5.53 5.21 5.45
C HIS A 186 5.03 4.90 4.03
N SER A 187 4.80 5.92 3.19
CA SER A 187 4.43 5.79 1.77
C SER A 187 5.48 5.08 0.91
N ARG A 188 6.70 4.96 1.42
CA ARG A 188 7.85 4.31 0.80
C ARG A 188 8.31 3.07 1.57
N GLY A 189 7.59 2.68 2.62
CA GLY A 189 7.86 1.48 3.39
C GLY A 189 7.74 0.20 2.55
N GLY A 190 8.63 -0.77 2.79
CA GLY A 190 8.67 -1.99 1.98
C GLY A 190 9.34 -1.82 0.62
N LYS A 191 10.06 -0.71 0.40
CA LYS A 191 10.76 -0.43 -0.86
C LYS A 191 12.28 -0.25 -0.65
N THR A 192 13.01 -0.41 -1.74
CA THR A 192 14.47 -0.23 -1.81
C THR A 192 14.82 0.71 -2.95
N ALA A 193 15.92 1.44 -2.81
CA ALA A 193 16.45 2.31 -3.86
C ALA A 193 17.97 2.37 -3.78
N LEU A 194 18.63 2.71 -4.89
CA LEU A 194 20.06 2.98 -4.90
C LEU A 194 20.31 4.48 -4.75
N LEU A 195 21.27 4.83 -3.91
CA LEU A 195 21.83 6.18 -3.81
C LEU A 195 23.36 6.08 -3.95
N GLY A 196 23.87 6.42 -5.14
CA GLY A 196 25.24 6.07 -5.49
C GLY A 196 25.41 4.55 -5.53
N GLU A 197 26.37 4.02 -4.75
CA GLU A 197 26.62 2.59 -4.60
C GLU A 197 25.93 1.97 -3.38
N ALA A 198 25.29 2.80 -2.54
CA ALA A 198 24.62 2.34 -1.33
C ALA A 198 23.19 1.88 -1.65
N LEU A 199 22.81 0.73 -1.09
CA LEU A 199 21.42 0.30 -1.06
C LEU A 199 20.69 0.99 0.10
N VAL A 200 19.61 1.70 -0.20
CA VAL A 200 18.70 2.28 0.80
C VAL A 200 17.48 1.37 0.93
N VAL A 201 17.15 0.97 2.16
CA VAL A 201 16.01 0.09 2.47
C VAL A 201 15.12 0.81 3.47
N ASN A 202 13.89 1.10 3.05
CA ASN A 202 12.90 1.72 3.93
C ASN A 202 11.97 0.65 4.54
N GLY A 203 12.15 0.38 5.83
CA GLY A 203 11.45 -0.66 6.58
C GLY A 203 10.18 -0.19 7.28
N ALA A 204 9.71 1.03 7.01
CA ALA A 204 8.52 1.58 7.67
C ALA A 204 7.28 0.70 7.44
N SER A 205 6.56 0.36 8.51
CA SER A 205 5.26 -0.30 8.41
C SER A 205 4.11 0.70 8.31
N ASP A 206 2.99 0.32 7.71
CA ASP A 206 1.85 1.22 7.48
C ASP A 206 1.22 1.70 8.80
N ASP A 207 0.78 2.95 8.87
CA ASP A 207 0.24 3.58 10.08
C ASP A 207 -1.30 3.50 10.19
N VAL A 208 -1.97 2.96 9.17
CA VAL A 208 -3.44 2.83 9.10
C VAL A 208 -3.89 1.38 8.97
N ASN A 209 -3.14 0.57 8.21
CA ASN A 209 -3.44 -0.82 7.92
C ASN A 209 -2.42 -1.75 8.60
N PRO A 210 -2.77 -2.36 9.75
CA PRO A 210 -1.84 -3.23 10.48
C PRO A 210 -1.50 -4.52 9.72
N GLU A 211 -2.18 -4.84 8.62
CA GLU A 211 -1.84 -5.97 7.75
C GLU A 211 -0.68 -5.66 6.81
N LEU A 212 -0.37 -4.38 6.55
CA LEU A 212 0.77 -3.94 5.74
C LEU A 212 2.01 -3.75 6.63
N ALA A 213 2.32 -4.79 7.40
CA ALA A 213 3.51 -4.88 8.22
C ALA A 213 4.73 -5.15 7.34
N ARG A 214 5.83 -4.42 7.55
CA ARG A 214 7.04 -4.51 6.73
C ARG A 214 8.22 -4.96 7.60
N ALA A 215 8.81 -6.09 7.22
CA ALA A 215 10.07 -6.56 7.75
C ALA A 215 10.87 -7.22 6.62
N ALA A 216 12.19 -7.11 6.67
CA ALA A 216 13.09 -7.66 5.67
C ALA A 216 14.16 -8.53 6.32
N LEU A 217 14.50 -9.64 5.65
CA LEU A 217 15.79 -10.29 5.81
C LEU A 217 16.76 -9.70 4.80
N ILE A 218 17.89 -9.19 5.28
CA ILE A 218 18.93 -8.57 4.46
C ILE A 218 20.22 -9.36 4.62
N GLU A 219 20.83 -9.75 3.51
CA GLU A 219 22.04 -10.58 3.51
C GLU A 219 23.20 -9.79 2.90
N LEU A 220 24.18 -9.46 3.75
CA LEU A 220 25.44 -8.83 3.38
C LEU A 220 26.48 -9.93 3.17
N GLU A 221 26.63 -10.36 1.93
CA GLU A 221 27.68 -11.30 1.52
C GLU A 221 29.02 -10.56 1.32
N ALA A 222 30.13 -11.23 1.58
CA ALA A 222 31.46 -10.62 1.45
C ALA A 222 31.86 -10.35 -0.01
N THR A 223 31.31 -11.10 -0.96
CA THR A 223 31.66 -11.05 -2.38
C THR A 223 30.63 -10.34 -3.25
N ALA A 224 29.44 -10.05 -2.71
CA ALA A 224 28.39 -9.38 -3.46
C ALA A 224 28.60 -7.87 -3.47
N ALA A 225 28.36 -7.24 -4.63
CA ALA A 225 28.47 -5.79 -4.78
C ALA A 225 27.36 -5.05 -4.01
N LEU A 226 26.18 -5.66 -3.88
CA LEU A 226 25.03 -5.10 -3.16
C LEU A 226 24.43 -6.13 -2.19
N PRO A 227 23.85 -5.69 -1.06
CA PRO A 227 23.10 -6.58 -0.18
C PRO A 227 21.86 -7.16 -0.87
N THR A 228 21.49 -8.40 -0.53
CA THR A 228 20.23 -9.00 -0.97
C THR A 228 19.13 -8.68 0.04
N VAL A 229 17.96 -8.21 -0.42
CA VAL A 229 16.81 -7.88 0.44
C VAL A 229 15.65 -8.81 0.11
N THR A 230 15.19 -9.54 1.13
CA THR A 230 13.99 -10.39 1.05
C THR A 230 12.92 -9.83 1.98
N TRP A 231 11.86 -9.24 1.41
CA TRP A 231 10.70 -8.81 2.19
C TRP A 231 9.93 -10.01 2.72
N LEU A 232 9.58 -9.96 4.00
CA LEU A 232 8.90 -11.06 4.69
C LEU A 232 7.40 -10.83 4.67
N GLU A 233 6.67 -11.85 4.24
CA GLU A 233 5.21 -11.81 4.20
C GLU A 233 4.63 -12.22 5.56
N PRO A 234 3.72 -11.40 6.15
CA PRO A 234 2.93 -11.81 7.29
C PRO A 234 2.25 -13.17 7.05
N PRO A 235 2.15 -14.04 8.07
CA PRO A 235 1.45 -15.32 7.93
C PRO A 235 0.05 -15.11 7.38
N ALA A 236 -0.34 -15.94 6.42
CA ALA A 236 -1.65 -15.86 5.80
C ALA A 236 -2.75 -15.93 6.88
N ARG A 237 -3.47 -14.84 7.05
CA ARG A 237 -4.70 -14.83 7.85
C ARG A 237 -5.82 -15.44 7.02
N LEU A 238 -6.78 -16.07 7.69
CA LEU A 238 -7.98 -16.54 7.03
C LEU A 238 -8.69 -15.36 6.33
N ARG A 239 -8.67 -15.35 5.00
CA ARG A 239 -9.34 -14.35 4.15
C ARG A 239 -10.46 -15.02 3.38
N GLY A 240 -11.52 -14.27 3.13
CA GLY A 240 -12.66 -14.72 2.33
C GLY A 240 -13.80 -13.70 2.35
N PRO A 241 -14.89 -13.94 1.62
CA PRO A 241 -16.01 -13.04 1.56
C PRO A 241 -16.55 -12.71 2.96
N HIS A 242 -16.65 -11.42 3.26
CA HIS A 242 -17.08 -10.91 4.56
C HIS A 242 -16.21 -11.34 5.75
N ILE A 243 -14.98 -11.83 5.54
CA ILE A 243 -14.02 -12.17 6.59
C ILE A 243 -12.90 -11.13 6.55
N GLY A 244 -13.07 -10.08 7.35
CA GLY A 244 -12.01 -9.09 7.61
C GLY A 244 -11.16 -9.46 8.82
N PRO A 245 -10.08 -8.70 9.10
CA PRO A 245 -9.08 -9.02 10.13
C PRO A 245 -9.68 -9.36 11.50
N ARG A 246 -10.67 -8.58 11.96
CA ARG A 246 -11.34 -8.82 13.25
C ARG A 246 -12.10 -10.15 13.29
N ARG A 247 -12.71 -10.57 12.17
CA ARG A 247 -13.40 -11.86 12.09
C ARG A 247 -12.39 -13.00 11.98
N ALA A 248 -11.34 -12.83 11.18
CA ALA A 248 -10.26 -13.81 11.06
C ALA A 248 -9.61 -14.10 12.43
N ALA A 249 -9.30 -13.06 13.22
CA ALA A 249 -8.75 -13.22 14.57
C ALA A 249 -9.71 -13.95 15.52
N ARG A 250 -11.01 -13.63 15.47
CA ARG A 250 -12.03 -14.35 16.24
C ARG A 250 -12.13 -15.81 15.82
N LEU A 251 -12.10 -16.10 14.52
CA LEU A 251 -12.13 -17.48 14.01
C LEU A 251 -10.91 -18.28 14.46
N ALA A 252 -9.72 -17.69 14.41
CA ALA A 252 -8.50 -18.29 14.92
C ALA A 252 -8.58 -18.61 16.42
N ALA A 253 -9.21 -17.74 17.23
CA ALA A 253 -9.45 -18.00 18.65
C ALA A 253 -10.38 -19.20 18.92
N TYR A 254 -11.23 -19.55 17.95
CA TYR A 254 -12.05 -20.76 17.96
C TYR A 254 -11.38 -21.96 17.26
N GLY A 255 -10.11 -21.84 16.88
CA GLY A 255 -9.37 -22.89 16.15
C GLY A 255 -9.75 -23.05 14.68
N ILE A 256 -10.54 -22.11 14.12
CA ILE A 256 -10.91 -22.13 12.70
C ILE A 256 -9.83 -21.43 11.89
N THR A 257 -9.20 -22.19 10.99
CA THR A 257 -8.07 -21.73 10.18
C THR A 257 -8.31 -21.84 8.69
N ARG A 258 -9.37 -22.55 8.27
CA ARG A 258 -9.77 -22.71 6.87
C ARG A 258 -11.21 -22.27 6.63
N LEU A 259 -11.52 -21.81 5.42
CA LEU A 259 -12.85 -21.28 5.10
C LEU A 259 -13.92 -22.38 5.10
N GLU A 260 -13.55 -23.59 4.71
CA GLU A 260 -14.43 -24.75 4.64
C GLU A 260 -14.95 -25.15 6.02
N GLU A 261 -14.15 -24.94 7.06
CA GLU A 261 -14.51 -25.24 8.46
C GLU A 261 -15.69 -24.38 8.95
N LEU A 262 -15.93 -23.21 8.34
CA LEU A 262 -17.11 -22.39 8.63
C LEU A 262 -18.43 -23.04 8.25
N ARG A 263 -18.43 -24.01 7.31
CA ARG A 263 -19.65 -24.72 6.89
C ARG A 263 -20.22 -25.54 8.03
N THR A 264 -19.34 -26.15 8.83
CA THR A 264 -19.66 -26.99 9.99
C THR A 264 -19.43 -26.30 11.32
N ALA A 265 -19.11 -25.00 11.32
CA ALA A 265 -18.84 -24.27 12.55
C ALA A 265 -20.07 -24.24 13.49
N PRO A 266 -19.88 -24.41 14.81
CA PRO A 266 -20.96 -24.33 15.77
C PRO A 266 -21.72 -22.99 15.77
N LEU A 267 -22.97 -23.00 16.23
CA LEU A 267 -23.84 -21.83 16.26
C LEU A 267 -23.25 -20.69 17.09
N GLU A 268 -22.54 -20.99 18.19
CA GLU A 268 -21.86 -20.01 19.02
C GLU A 268 -20.78 -19.24 18.25
N VAL A 269 -19.97 -19.94 17.44
CA VAL A 269 -18.90 -19.32 16.63
C VAL A 269 -19.52 -18.38 15.60
N LEU A 270 -20.55 -18.86 14.91
CA LEU A 270 -21.23 -18.09 13.87
C LEU A 270 -21.96 -16.87 14.46
N LYS A 271 -22.55 -16.98 15.65
CA LYS A 271 -23.10 -15.83 16.39
C LYS A 271 -21.99 -14.84 16.76
N ALA A 272 -20.84 -15.32 17.26
CA ALA A 272 -19.72 -14.48 17.68
C ALA A 272 -19.12 -13.64 16.53
N ILE A 273 -19.15 -14.14 15.30
CA ILE A 273 -18.71 -13.41 14.10
C ILE A 273 -19.86 -12.79 13.29
N GLN A 274 -21.10 -12.91 13.77
CA GLN A 274 -22.33 -12.44 13.14
C GLN A 274 -22.54 -13.02 11.72
N PHE A 275 -22.30 -14.32 11.52
CA PHE A 275 -22.31 -14.96 10.20
C PHE A 275 -23.69 -15.56 9.87
N GLY A 276 -24.58 -14.72 9.33
CA GLY A 276 -25.95 -15.11 8.97
C GLY A 276 -26.09 -15.84 7.62
N PRO A 277 -27.33 -16.21 7.22
CA PRO A 277 -27.61 -17.01 6.03
C PRO A 277 -27.06 -16.41 4.72
N GLN A 278 -27.17 -15.10 4.54
CA GLN A 278 -26.64 -14.43 3.34
C GLN A 278 -25.11 -14.54 3.26
N ARG A 279 -24.40 -14.43 4.39
CA ARG A 279 -22.93 -14.55 4.41
C ARG A 279 -22.51 -15.98 4.11
N ARG A 280 -23.25 -16.98 4.60
CA ARG A 280 -23.06 -18.39 4.25
C ARG A 280 -23.27 -18.64 2.76
N LEU A 281 -24.35 -18.13 2.17
CA LEU A 281 -24.60 -18.26 0.73
C LEU A 281 -23.43 -17.73 -0.10
N VAL A 282 -22.92 -16.54 0.24
CA VAL A 282 -21.77 -15.95 -0.46
C VAL A 282 -20.50 -16.76 -0.23
N LEU A 283 -20.28 -17.28 0.98
CA LEU A 283 -19.13 -18.15 1.28
C LEU A 283 -19.19 -19.46 0.49
N ASP A 284 -20.34 -20.15 0.50
CA ASP A 284 -20.52 -21.40 -0.24
C ASP A 284 -20.35 -21.17 -1.74
N SER A 285 -20.87 -20.05 -2.26
CA SER A 285 -20.66 -19.64 -3.65
C SER A 285 -19.18 -19.35 -3.93
N TYR A 286 -18.47 -18.72 -3.01
CA TYR A 286 -17.04 -18.44 -3.18
C TYR A 286 -16.19 -19.71 -3.17
N LEU A 287 -16.44 -20.62 -2.22
CA LEU A 287 -15.75 -21.90 -2.16
C LEU A 287 -15.98 -22.71 -3.44
N ARG A 288 -17.22 -22.71 -3.95
CA ARG A 288 -17.55 -23.33 -5.24
C ARG A 288 -16.84 -22.63 -6.40
N ALA A 289 -16.84 -21.30 -6.44
CA ALA A 289 -16.14 -20.52 -7.46
C ALA A 289 -14.65 -20.87 -7.49
N CYS A 290 -14.00 -20.95 -6.32
CA CYS A 290 -12.60 -21.35 -6.19
C CYS A 290 -12.36 -22.78 -6.66
N GLN A 291 -13.23 -23.72 -6.29
CA GLN A 291 -13.12 -25.13 -6.67
C GLN A 291 -13.27 -25.33 -8.19
N GLU A 292 -14.22 -24.64 -8.81
CA GLU A 292 -14.54 -24.74 -10.24
C GLU A 292 -13.70 -23.76 -11.09
N ASN A 293 -12.95 -22.86 -10.46
CA ASN A 293 -12.28 -21.71 -11.06
C ASN A 293 -13.19 -20.93 -12.04
N CYS A 294 -14.40 -20.61 -11.60
CA CYS A 294 -15.44 -20.01 -12.44
C CYS A 294 -16.15 -18.85 -11.73
N ALA A 295 -16.79 -17.98 -12.50
CA ALA A 295 -17.64 -16.93 -11.97
C ALA A 295 -19.01 -17.49 -11.55
N ILE A 296 -19.49 -17.14 -10.36
CA ILE A 296 -20.82 -17.57 -9.87
C ILE A 296 -21.76 -16.38 -9.78
N TRP A 297 -22.76 -16.38 -10.65
CA TRP A 297 -23.83 -15.39 -10.67
C TRP A 297 -24.89 -15.72 -9.62
N LEU A 298 -25.03 -14.84 -8.63
CA LEU A 298 -26.08 -14.91 -7.60
C LEU A 298 -27.43 -14.41 -8.13
N LYS A 299 -27.39 -13.52 -9.13
CA LYS A 299 -28.55 -12.93 -9.81
C LYS A 299 -28.20 -12.66 -11.27
N ALA A 300 -29.20 -12.67 -12.14
CA ALA A 300 -29.02 -12.25 -13.53
C ALA A 300 -28.58 -10.78 -13.60
N PRO A 301 -27.57 -10.43 -14.42
CA PRO A 301 -27.15 -9.05 -14.58
C PRO A 301 -28.21 -8.22 -15.30
N GLN A 302 -28.46 -7.01 -14.77
CA GLN A 302 -29.27 -5.98 -15.41
C GLN A 302 -28.36 -4.77 -15.66
N LEU A 303 -27.54 -4.87 -16.70
CA LEU A 303 -26.53 -3.86 -17.04
C LEU A 303 -27.02 -3.04 -18.24
N PRO A 304 -26.83 -1.71 -18.23
CA PRO A 304 -27.21 -0.86 -19.35
C PRO A 304 -26.34 -1.18 -20.59
N SER A 305 -26.88 -0.88 -21.77
CA SER A 305 -26.21 -1.03 -23.05
C SER A 305 -26.69 0.07 -24.01
N PRO A 306 -25.81 0.70 -24.80
CA PRO A 306 -24.36 0.46 -24.87
C PRO A 306 -23.59 1.05 -23.67
N LEU A 307 -22.36 0.58 -23.46
CA LEU A 307 -21.44 1.11 -22.45
C LEU A 307 -20.31 1.89 -23.12
N LEU A 308 -19.87 2.97 -22.48
CA LEU A 308 -18.66 3.69 -22.81
C LEU A 308 -17.70 3.58 -21.64
N PHE A 309 -16.63 2.79 -21.80
CA PHE A 309 -15.67 2.54 -20.74
C PHE A 309 -14.76 3.74 -20.56
N TYR A 310 -14.46 4.10 -19.32
CA TYR A 310 -13.53 5.18 -19.03
C TYR A 310 -12.78 4.95 -17.73
N ASP A 311 -11.59 5.54 -17.66
CA ASP A 311 -10.70 5.57 -16.51
C ASP A 311 -9.94 6.91 -16.48
N VAL A 312 -9.46 7.33 -15.31
CA VAL A 312 -8.83 8.63 -15.13
C VAL A 312 -7.57 8.56 -14.28
N GLU A 313 -6.54 9.30 -14.67
CA GLU A 313 -5.35 9.53 -13.84
C GLU A 313 -5.43 10.89 -13.16
N THR A 314 -5.15 10.90 -11.85
CA THR A 314 -5.20 12.08 -11.00
C THR A 314 -3.88 12.26 -10.25
N GLY A 315 -3.74 13.35 -9.49
CA GLY A 315 -2.77 13.41 -8.39
C GLY A 315 -3.20 12.56 -7.20
N LEU A 316 -2.43 12.65 -6.11
CA LEU A 316 -2.73 11.93 -4.87
C LEU A 316 -3.81 12.68 -4.06
N ALA A 317 -4.81 11.94 -3.57
CA ALA A 317 -6.00 12.51 -2.93
C ALA A 317 -5.76 13.11 -1.52
N SER A 318 -4.55 13.03 -0.97
CA SER A 318 -4.26 13.29 0.45
C SER A 318 -3.09 14.25 0.70
N CYS A 319 -2.60 14.92 -0.34
CA CYS A 319 -1.31 15.60 -0.30
C CYS A 319 -1.34 17.08 0.06
N ASP A 320 -2.51 17.66 0.29
CA ASP A 320 -2.63 19.03 0.79
C ASP A 320 -3.71 19.09 1.90
N PRO A 321 -3.31 19.30 3.17
CA PRO A 321 -4.24 19.51 4.28
C PRO A 321 -5.24 20.66 4.06
N LEU A 322 -4.95 21.58 3.13
CA LEU A 322 -5.79 22.71 2.74
C LEU A 322 -6.68 22.42 1.52
N GLN A 323 -6.35 21.41 0.68
CA GLN A 323 -7.26 20.91 -0.36
C GLN A 323 -8.05 19.71 0.16
N LEU A 324 -9.10 20.01 0.90
CA LEU A 324 -10.22 19.08 1.10
C LEU A 324 -10.95 18.90 -0.24
N GLY A 325 -10.48 17.98 -1.09
CA GLY A 325 -11.05 17.78 -2.43
C GLY A 325 -10.70 16.43 -3.05
N THR A 326 -11.56 15.94 -3.95
CA THR A 326 -11.21 14.81 -4.81
C THR A 326 -10.22 15.30 -5.86
N PRO A 327 -9.07 14.63 -6.09
CA PRO A 327 -8.07 15.09 -7.04
C PRO A 327 -8.67 15.08 -8.45
N GLU A 328 -8.34 16.11 -9.21
CA GLU A 328 -8.87 16.27 -10.57
C GLU A 328 -8.02 15.53 -11.60
N PRO A 329 -8.65 15.00 -12.65
CA PRO A 329 -7.92 14.24 -13.64
C PRO A 329 -7.13 15.14 -14.58
N TRP A 330 -5.92 14.70 -14.87
CA TRP A 330 -5.03 15.27 -15.87
C TRP A 330 -4.91 14.38 -17.10
N LEU A 331 -5.34 13.13 -16.99
CA LEU A 331 -5.52 12.21 -18.10
C LEU A 331 -6.88 11.50 -17.97
N ILE A 332 -7.61 11.46 -19.07
CA ILE A 332 -8.89 10.74 -19.20
C ILE A 332 -8.77 9.81 -20.38
N GLY A 333 -9.03 8.52 -20.17
CA GLY A 333 -9.11 7.50 -21.21
C GLY A 333 -10.53 7.01 -21.41
N THR A 334 -10.90 6.72 -22.65
CA THR A 334 -12.22 6.20 -23.02
C THR A 334 -12.12 5.15 -24.10
N PHE A 335 -13.01 4.15 -24.07
CA PHE A 335 -13.11 3.12 -25.08
C PHE A 335 -14.58 2.77 -25.36
N ASP A 336 -14.99 2.90 -26.62
CA ASP A 336 -16.35 2.64 -27.10
C ASP A 336 -16.59 1.19 -27.56
N GLY A 337 -15.58 0.31 -27.42
CA GLY A 337 -15.59 -1.05 -27.95
C GLY A 337 -14.83 -1.20 -29.27
N GLN A 338 -14.46 -0.10 -29.92
CA GLN A 338 -13.72 -0.08 -31.19
C GLN A 338 -12.51 0.86 -31.14
N THR A 339 -12.71 2.06 -30.58
CA THR A 339 -11.72 3.13 -30.58
C THR A 339 -11.37 3.53 -29.16
N LEU A 340 -10.07 3.51 -28.85
CA LEU A 340 -9.52 4.13 -27.64
C LEU A 340 -9.28 5.63 -27.92
N ARG A 341 -9.76 6.50 -27.04
CA ARG A 341 -9.42 7.93 -27.05
C ARG A 341 -8.94 8.38 -25.69
N GLN A 342 -7.89 9.18 -25.68
CA GLN A 342 -7.29 9.73 -24.47
C GLN A 342 -7.07 11.22 -24.61
N TRP A 343 -7.24 11.95 -23.51
CA TRP A 343 -6.87 13.36 -23.40
C TRP A 343 -5.92 13.54 -22.22
N ALA A 344 -4.69 13.95 -22.50
CA ALA A 344 -3.65 14.19 -21.50
C ALA A 344 -3.27 15.67 -21.48
N VAL A 345 -3.46 16.32 -20.33
CA VAL A 345 -3.12 17.72 -20.08
C VAL A 345 -2.49 17.79 -18.68
N PRO A 346 -1.21 17.38 -18.51
CA PRO A 346 -0.58 17.33 -17.20
C PRO A 346 -0.43 18.72 -16.56
N GLU A 347 -0.16 19.75 -17.36
CA GLU A 347 -0.10 21.13 -16.86
C GLU A 347 -1.44 21.65 -16.29
N GLU A 348 -1.35 22.51 -15.26
CA GLU A 348 -2.50 23.23 -14.70
C GLU A 348 -2.81 24.52 -15.49
N HIS A 349 -2.96 24.41 -16.82
CA HIS A 349 -3.28 25.56 -17.67
C HIS A 349 -4.81 25.67 -17.91
N PRO A 350 -5.48 26.75 -17.46
CA PRO A 350 -6.95 26.85 -17.48
C PRO A 350 -7.57 26.57 -18.86
N GLY A 351 -7.04 27.19 -19.91
CA GLY A 351 -7.58 27.02 -21.26
C GLY A 351 -7.38 25.61 -21.83
N ARG A 352 -6.31 24.90 -21.44
CA ARG A 352 -6.04 23.54 -21.91
C ARG A 352 -6.87 22.52 -21.14
N ARG A 353 -6.98 22.67 -19.82
CA ARG A 353 -7.88 21.85 -18.98
C ARG A 353 -9.34 22.03 -19.39
N GLN A 354 -9.80 23.26 -19.62
CA GLN A 354 -11.16 23.51 -20.10
C GLN A 354 -11.40 22.84 -21.46
N ALA A 355 -10.45 22.91 -22.38
CA ALA A 355 -10.54 22.24 -23.68
C ALA A 355 -10.63 20.71 -23.52
N MET A 356 -9.78 20.12 -22.67
CA MET A 356 -9.80 18.69 -22.36
C MET A 356 -11.19 18.21 -21.94
N TYR A 357 -11.81 18.86 -20.96
CA TYR A 357 -13.15 18.48 -20.49
C TYR A 357 -14.24 18.69 -21.55
N ARG A 358 -14.15 19.78 -22.32
CA ARG A 358 -15.11 20.05 -23.40
C ARG A 358 -15.03 18.97 -24.47
N ASP A 359 -13.83 18.62 -24.89
CA ASP A 359 -13.60 17.66 -25.97
C ASP A 359 -13.95 16.22 -25.52
N PHE A 360 -13.66 15.88 -24.25
CA PHE A 360 -14.13 14.65 -23.61
C PHE A 360 -15.67 14.58 -23.61
N LEU A 361 -16.36 15.59 -23.11
CA LEU A 361 -17.84 15.57 -23.08
C LEU A 361 -18.45 15.55 -24.47
N ALA A 362 -17.86 16.26 -25.45
CA ALA A 362 -18.30 16.20 -26.84
C ALA A 362 -18.18 14.78 -27.41
N TYR A 363 -17.12 14.04 -27.06
CA TYR A 363 -16.97 12.63 -27.43
C TYR A 363 -18.03 11.76 -26.77
N VAL A 364 -18.33 11.97 -25.48
CA VAL A 364 -19.43 11.23 -24.81
C VAL A 364 -20.78 11.52 -25.46
N GLU A 365 -21.08 12.79 -25.77
CA GLU A 365 -22.32 13.21 -26.44
C GLU A 365 -22.45 12.62 -27.86
N ALA A 366 -21.33 12.31 -28.52
CA ALA A 366 -21.31 11.61 -29.81
C ALA A 366 -21.68 10.12 -29.71
N HIS A 367 -21.88 9.58 -28.51
CA HIS A 367 -22.32 8.20 -28.25
C HIS A 367 -23.70 8.19 -27.57
N PRO A 368 -24.78 8.57 -28.30
CA PRO A 368 -26.10 8.72 -27.70
C PRO A 368 -26.61 7.40 -27.12
N GLY A 369 -27.13 7.46 -25.89
CA GLY A 369 -27.65 6.29 -25.16
C GLY A 369 -26.58 5.48 -24.43
N ALA A 370 -25.29 5.77 -24.61
CA ALA A 370 -24.23 5.08 -23.88
C ALA A 370 -24.22 5.47 -22.39
N THR A 371 -24.00 4.48 -21.52
CA THR A 371 -23.72 4.70 -20.10
C THR A 371 -22.22 4.68 -19.85
N LEU A 372 -21.70 5.74 -19.22
CA LEU A 372 -20.30 5.81 -18.81
C LEU A 372 -20.02 4.76 -17.73
N CYS A 373 -19.01 3.94 -17.95
CA CYS A 373 -18.71 2.76 -17.14
C CYS A 373 -17.27 2.83 -16.61
N SER A 374 -17.10 2.80 -15.28
CA SER A 374 -15.79 2.80 -14.61
C SER A 374 -15.63 1.62 -13.64
N TRP A 375 -14.37 1.35 -13.23
CA TRP A 375 -14.01 0.39 -12.18
C TRP A 375 -13.42 1.10 -10.96
N SER A 376 -14.23 1.93 -10.29
CA SER A 376 -13.71 2.88 -9.29
C SER A 376 -14.13 2.58 -7.85
N GLY A 377 -15.10 1.68 -7.64
CA GLY A 377 -15.48 1.10 -6.34
C GLY A 377 -16.22 2.03 -5.37
N ARG A 378 -15.94 3.34 -5.39
CA ARG A 378 -16.68 4.39 -4.66
C ARG A 378 -16.96 5.59 -5.56
N ARG A 379 -17.23 5.34 -6.84
CA ARG A 379 -17.45 6.40 -7.86
C ARG A 379 -16.31 7.42 -7.83
N PHE A 380 -15.06 6.95 -7.70
CA PHE A 380 -13.90 7.85 -7.59
C PHE A 380 -13.77 8.67 -8.86
N ASP A 381 -13.68 8.03 -10.01
CA ASP A 381 -13.49 8.68 -11.31
C ASP A 381 -14.60 9.69 -11.60
N GLU A 382 -15.83 9.37 -11.22
CA GLU A 382 -16.94 10.30 -11.37
C GLU A 382 -16.76 11.57 -10.53
N ARG A 383 -16.37 11.42 -9.26
CA ARG A 383 -16.11 12.55 -8.36
C ARG A 383 -14.89 13.35 -8.81
N SER A 384 -13.87 12.69 -9.35
CA SER A 384 -12.66 13.32 -9.88
C SER A 384 -12.98 14.19 -11.09
N ILE A 385 -13.76 13.67 -12.05
CA ILE A 385 -14.25 14.45 -13.20
C ILE A 385 -15.12 15.62 -12.72
N GLU A 386 -16.03 15.39 -11.76
CA GLU A 386 -16.88 16.46 -11.22
C GLU A 386 -16.06 17.58 -10.57
N ALA A 387 -15.03 17.23 -9.80
CA ALA A 387 -14.12 18.19 -9.18
C ALA A 387 -13.36 19.01 -10.25
N GLY A 388 -12.82 18.35 -11.27
CA GLY A 388 -12.12 19.01 -12.36
C GLY A 388 -13.02 19.91 -13.21
N LEU A 389 -14.26 19.49 -13.49
CA LEU A 389 -15.26 20.33 -14.16
C LEU A 389 -15.62 21.54 -13.32
N ALA A 390 -15.81 21.39 -12.01
CA ALA A 390 -16.11 22.50 -11.12
C ALA A 390 -14.98 23.55 -11.11
N ARG A 391 -13.71 23.13 -11.19
CA ARG A 391 -12.55 24.03 -11.24
C ARG A 391 -12.34 24.66 -12.61
N TRP A 392 -12.33 23.86 -13.67
CA TRP A 392 -11.83 24.28 -14.99
C TRP A 392 -12.92 24.61 -16.02
N ALA A 393 -14.11 24.02 -15.88
CA ALA A 393 -15.19 24.16 -16.86
C ALA A 393 -16.58 24.12 -16.20
N PRO A 394 -16.89 25.03 -15.25
CA PRO A 394 -18.09 24.94 -14.42
C PRO A 394 -19.40 24.98 -15.22
N SER A 395 -19.39 25.60 -16.41
CA SER A 395 -20.55 25.63 -17.32
C SER A 395 -20.93 24.25 -17.88
N LEU A 396 -20.02 23.28 -17.86
CA LEU A 396 -20.25 21.91 -18.33
C LEU A 396 -20.76 20.97 -17.22
N LEU A 397 -20.72 21.40 -15.96
CA LEU A 397 -21.10 20.59 -14.80
C LEU A 397 -22.54 20.06 -14.85
N PRO A 398 -23.57 20.84 -15.26
CA PRO A 398 -24.93 20.33 -15.39
C PRO A 398 -25.04 19.19 -16.41
N ARG A 399 -24.26 19.27 -17.50
CA ARG A 399 -24.22 18.24 -18.54
C ARG A 399 -23.62 16.94 -18.00
N TRP A 400 -22.49 17.04 -17.28
CA TRP A 400 -21.89 15.88 -16.64
C TRP A 400 -22.83 15.17 -15.68
N ARG A 401 -23.53 15.93 -14.84
CA ARG A 401 -24.49 15.39 -13.86
C ARG A 401 -25.64 14.64 -14.53
N SER A 402 -26.11 15.09 -15.69
CA SER A 402 -27.21 14.43 -16.42
C SER A 402 -26.83 13.14 -17.13
N LEU A 403 -25.54 12.90 -17.40
CA LEU A 403 -25.11 11.69 -18.11
C LEU A 403 -25.33 10.42 -17.27
N PRO A 404 -25.78 9.31 -17.86
CA PRO A 404 -25.88 8.04 -17.15
C PRO A 404 -24.48 7.49 -16.83
N LYS A 405 -24.27 7.07 -15.58
CA LYS A 405 -22.98 6.59 -15.06
C LYS A 405 -23.16 5.29 -14.28
N LEU A 406 -22.19 4.38 -14.42
CA LEU A 406 -22.16 3.07 -13.79
C LEU A 406 -20.76 2.79 -13.21
N ASP A 407 -20.71 2.53 -11.91
CA ASP A 407 -19.54 1.93 -11.26
C ASP A 407 -19.71 0.40 -11.34
N LEU A 408 -19.02 -0.23 -12.30
CA LEU A 408 -19.19 -1.64 -12.62
C LEU A 408 -18.76 -2.54 -11.46
N LEU A 409 -17.69 -2.17 -10.76
CA LEU A 409 -17.20 -2.89 -9.59
C LEU A 409 -18.29 -3.00 -8.51
N GLN A 410 -18.98 -1.90 -8.20
CA GLN A 410 -20.07 -1.92 -7.23
C GLN A 410 -21.31 -2.68 -7.72
N ALA A 411 -21.59 -2.62 -9.02
CA ALA A 411 -22.71 -3.35 -9.61
C ALA A 411 -22.47 -4.87 -9.54
N LEU A 412 -21.29 -5.34 -9.95
CA LEU A 412 -20.94 -6.76 -9.97
C LEU A 412 -20.83 -7.36 -8.57
N LYS A 413 -20.20 -6.67 -7.60
CA LYS A 413 -20.07 -7.16 -6.21
C LYS A 413 -21.40 -7.54 -5.53
N LYS A 414 -22.53 -7.02 -6.03
CA LYS A 414 -23.87 -7.31 -5.48
C LYS A 414 -24.48 -8.60 -6.04
N ILE A 415 -23.99 -9.09 -7.18
CA ILE A 415 -24.63 -10.13 -7.97
C ILE A 415 -23.68 -11.24 -8.44
N LEU A 416 -22.37 -11.06 -8.22
CA LEU A 416 -21.32 -11.94 -8.73
C LEU A 416 -20.32 -12.30 -7.63
N VAL A 417 -19.91 -13.56 -7.62
CA VAL A 417 -18.81 -14.06 -6.80
C VAL A 417 -17.72 -14.60 -7.72
N LEU A 418 -16.48 -14.18 -7.47
CA LEU A 418 -15.28 -14.59 -8.21
C LEU A 418 -14.36 -15.43 -7.32
N PRO A 419 -13.53 -16.31 -7.89
CA PRO A 419 -12.54 -17.11 -7.16
C PRO A 419 -11.31 -16.30 -6.75
N LEU A 420 -11.49 -15.02 -6.40
CA LEU A 420 -10.42 -14.06 -6.17
C LEU A 420 -10.53 -13.45 -4.76
N ALA A 421 -9.37 -13.19 -4.16
CA ALA A 421 -9.28 -12.55 -2.85
C ALA A 421 -9.50 -11.03 -2.94
N SER A 422 -9.05 -10.40 -4.04
CA SER A 422 -9.23 -8.98 -4.30
C SER A 422 -10.05 -8.75 -5.57
N TRP A 423 -10.62 -7.55 -5.63
CA TRP A 423 -11.44 -7.05 -6.74
C TRP A 423 -10.77 -5.84 -7.39
N SER A 424 -9.44 -5.72 -7.27
CA SER A 424 -8.68 -4.78 -8.09
C SER A 424 -8.92 -5.10 -9.56
N LEU A 425 -8.92 -4.07 -10.42
CA LEU A 425 -9.12 -4.29 -11.86
C LEU A 425 -8.04 -5.24 -12.40
N LYS A 426 -6.79 -5.03 -12.00
CA LYS A 426 -5.63 -5.85 -12.40
C LYS A 426 -5.84 -7.33 -12.10
N GLU A 427 -6.23 -7.71 -10.87
CA GLU A 427 -6.46 -9.13 -10.53
C GLU A 427 -7.64 -9.75 -11.29
N VAL A 428 -8.76 -9.02 -11.38
CA VAL A 428 -9.95 -9.53 -12.08
C VAL A 428 -9.68 -9.66 -13.57
N ALA A 429 -9.01 -8.69 -14.18
CA ALA A 429 -8.66 -8.70 -15.60
C ALA A 429 -7.69 -9.83 -15.94
N VAL A 430 -6.65 -10.04 -15.12
CA VAL A 430 -5.72 -11.18 -15.28
C VAL A 430 -6.45 -12.51 -15.19
N TRP A 431 -7.36 -12.67 -14.22
CA TRP A 431 -8.19 -13.88 -14.12
C TRP A 431 -9.11 -14.07 -15.33
N CYS A 432 -9.64 -12.99 -15.90
CA CYS A 432 -10.38 -13.01 -17.16
C CYS A 432 -9.48 -13.22 -18.39
N GLY A 433 -8.16 -13.35 -18.23
CA GLY A 433 -7.20 -13.62 -19.30
C GLY A 433 -6.59 -12.37 -19.97
N PHE A 434 -6.81 -11.18 -19.42
CA PHE A 434 -6.14 -9.95 -19.88
C PHE A 434 -4.65 -9.96 -19.50
N ARG A 435 -3.80 -9.35 -20.32
CA ARG A 435 -2.35 -9.24 -20.07
C ARG A 435 -1.95 -7.77 -20.08
N PHE A 436 -1.43 -7.31 -18.95
CA PHE A 436 -0.80 -5.99 -18.82
C PHE A 436 0.65 -6.06 -19.30
N SER A 437 1.15 -4.97 -19.85
CA SER A 437 2.54 -4.85 -20.31
C SER A 437 3.48 -4.32 -19.22
N GLY A 438 2.95 -3.68 -18.17
CA GLY A 438 3.73 -3.07 -17.10
C GLY A 438 3.21 -3.32 -15.68
N ASP A 439 4.02 -2.91 -14.72
CA ASP A 439 3.75 -3.06 -13.28
C ASP A 439 3.35 -1.78 -12.57
N LEU A 440 3.21 -0.68 -13.31
CA LEU A 440 2.75 0.59 -12.77
C LEU A 440 1.37 0.40 -12.11
N ASP A 441 1.16 1.10 -11.00
CA ASP A 441 -0.12 1.19 -10.32
C ASP A 441 -0.56 2.65 -10.14
N GLY A 442 -1.84 2.85 -9.81
CA GLY A 442 -2.40 4.18 -9.63
C GLY A 442 -1.75 5.01 -8.52
N PHE A 443 -1.08 4.38 -7.54
CA PHE A 443 -0.35 5.12 -6.51
C PHE A 443 0.95 5.70 -7.09
N GLU A 444 1.72 4.90 -7.84
CA GLU A 444 2.93 5.38 -8.51
C GLU A 444 2.62 6.40 -9.61
N ALA A 445 1.53 6.22 -10.36
CA ALA A 445 1.07 7.20 -11.35
C ALA A 445 0.75 8.55 -10.70
N GLY A 446 -0.04 8.55 -9.62
CA GLY A 446 -0.36 9.76 -8.87
C GLY A 446 0.87 10.43 -8.26
N LEU A 447 1.81 9.62 -7.76
CA LEU A 447 3.05 10.09 -7.16
C LEU A 447 3.97 10.79 -8.15
N LEU A 448 4.15 10.23 -9.35
CA LEU A 448 4.92 10.87 -10.42
C LEU A 448 4.29 12.21 -10.83
N TYR A 449 2.96 12.29 -10.86
CA TYR A 449 2.25 13.54 -11.11
C TYR A 449 2.46 14.57 -10.01
N GLU A 450 2.47 14.15 -8.74
CA GLU A 450 2.78 15.05 -7.62
C GLU A 450 4.22 15.58 -7.66
N GLU A 451 5.19 14.73 -8.02
CA GLU A 451 6.59 15.15 -8.22
C GLU A 451 6.71 16.17 -9.36
N TYR A 452 6.03 15.93 -10.48
CA TYR A 452 5.96 16.88 -11.60
C TYR A 452 5.36 18.22 -11.17
N ARG A 453 4.19 18.19 -10.51
CA ARG A 453 3.47 19.40 -10.11
C ARG A 453 4.23 20.22 -9.07
N THR A 454 4.82 19.54 -8.09
CA THR A 454 5.40 20.19 -6.90
C THR A 454 6.84 20.61 -7.14
N TYR A 455 7.61 19.78 -7.85
CA TYR A 455 9.06 19.97 -8.01
C TYR A 455 9.50 20.22 -9.45
N GLY A 456 8.59 20.13 -10.43
CA GLY A 456 8.93 20.28 -11.85
C GLY A 456 9.71 19.10 -12.41
N GLU A 457 9.66 17.94 -11.75
CA GLU A 457 10.31 16.71 -12.24
C GLU A 457 9.68 16.25 -13.55
N PRO A 458 10.44 15.65 -14.49
CA PRO A 458 9.87 15.14 -15.73
C PRO A 458 8.76 14.10 -15.50
N LEU A 459 7.61 14.30 -16.12
CA LEU A 459 6.50 13.34 -16.09
C LEU A 459 6.58 12.40 -17.31
N PRO A 460 6.64 11.06 -17.14
CA PRO A 460 6.64 10.11 -18.26
C PRO A 460 5.22 9.93 -18.82
N VAL A 461 4.71 10.96 -19.50
CA VAL A 461 3.32 11.03 -19.99
C VAL A 461 2.96 9.84 -20.88
N GLU A 462 3.84 9.43 -21.80
CA GLU A 462 3.57 8.31 -22.71
C GLU A 462 3.39 6.97 -21.96
N THR A 463 4.23 6.72 -20.96
CA THR A 463 4.12 5.53 -20.10
C THR A 463 2.80 5.53 -19.32
N LEU A 464 2.42 6.69 -18.77
CA LEU A 464 1.18 6.84 -18.01
C LEU A 464 -0.06 6.74 -18.90
N MET A 465 0.02 7.23 -20.14
CA MET A 465 -1.02 7.01 -21.15
C MET A 465 -1.14 5.54 -21.53
N GLY A 466 -0.02 4.81 -21.62
CA GLY A 466 -0.03 3.35 -21.80
C GLY A 466 -0.73 2.62 -20.66
N TYR A 467 -0.39 2.96 -19.41
CA TYR A 467 -1.04 2.42 -18.21
C TYR A 467 -2.57 2.67 -18.22
N ASN A 468 -2.99 3.92 -18.40
CA ASN A 468 -4.40 4.29 -18.47
C ASN A 468 -5.14 3.57 -19.61
N ALA A 469 -4.50 3.43 -20.77
CA ALA A 469 -5.07 2.70 -21.90
C ALA A 469 -5.33 1.23 -21.55
N GLU A 470 -4.39 0.58 -20.87
CA GLU A 470 -4.54 -0.81 -20.41
C GLU A 470 -5.68 -0.95 -19.41
N ASP A 471 -5.85 -0.02 -18.46
CA ASP A 471 -6.95 -0.06 -17.50
C ASP A 471 -8.31 0.08 -18.18
N VAL A 472 -8.46 1.01 -19.14
CA VAL A 472 -9.71 1.15 -19.92
C VAL A 472 -10.02 -0.12 -20.73
N LEU A 473 -9.01 -0.70 -21.39
CA LEU A 473 -9.18 -1.92 -22.19
C LEU A 473 -9.44 -3.15 -21.32
N ALA A 474 -8.77 -3.25 -20.17
CA ALA A 474 -8.98 -4.30 -19.19
C ALA A 474 -10.41 -4.28 -18.65
N LEU A 475 -10.95 -3.09 -18.37
CA LEU A 475 -12.33 -2.92 -17.94
C LEU A 475 -13.33 -3.46 -18.99
N ALA A 476 -13.14 -3.11 -20.26
CA ALA A 476 -13.97 -3.62 -21.34
C ALA A 476 -13.87 -5.14 -21.49
N HIS A 477 -12.65 -5.68 -21.43
CA HIS A 477 -12.37 -7.11 -21.49
C HIS A 477 -13.05 -7.89 -20.35
N VAL A 478 -12.93 -7.40 -19.11
CA VAL A 478 -13.58 -7.98 -17.93
C VAL A 478 -15.09 -8.03 -18.12
N MET A 479 -15.69 -6.94 -18.59
CA MET A 479 -17.12 -6.88 -18.83
C MET A 479 -17.56 -7.92 -19.86
N GLN A 480 -16.87 -7.98 -21.00
CA GLN A 480 -17.17 -8.94 -22.07
C GLN A 480 -17.03 -10.38 -21.60
N TYR A 481 -15.92 -10.69 -20.92
CA TYR A 481 -15.65 -12.03 -20.38
C TYR A 481 -16.75 -12.46 -19.41
N LEU A 482 -17.05 -11.62 -18.41
CA LEU A 482 -18.01 -11.96 -17.38
C LEU A 482 -19.42 -12.14 -17.95
N LEU A 483 -19.87 -11.27 -18.86
CA LEU A 483 -21.16 -11.46 -19.52
C LEU A 483 -21.25 -12.79 -20.29
N GLY A 484 -20.14 -13.26 -20.87
CA GLY A 484 -20.05 -14.58 -21.50
C GLY A 484 -20.22 -15.76 -20.54
N THR A 485 -20.10 -15.54 -19.23
CA THR A 485 -20.27 -16.58 -18.19
C THR A 485 -21.66 -16.65 -17.59
N VAL A 486 -22.58 -15.76 -18.00
CA VAL A 486 -23.95 -15.74 -17.46
C VAL A 486 -24.65 -17.06 -17.83
N PRO A 487 -25.21 -17.81 -16.85
CA PRO A 487 -25.91 -19.05 -17.13
C PRO A 487 -27.05 -18.82 -18.11
N THR A 488 -27.03 -19.49 -19.26
CA THR A 488 -28.19 -19.53 -20.15
C THR A 488 -29.32 -20.24 -19.43
N THR A 489 -30.51 -19.64 -19.39
CA THR A 489 -31.71 -20.24 -18.81
C THR A 489 -32.17 -21.43 -19.65
N SER A 490 -31.46 -22.53 -19.53
CA SER A 490 -31.86 -23.86 -19.99
C SER A 490 -31.36 -24.89 -18.98
N GLY A 491 -32.18 -25.14 -17.95
CA GLY A 491 -32.16 -26.40 -17.21
C GLY A 491 -31.23 -26.49 -16.00
N SER A 492 -31.65 -25.97 -14.85
CA SER A 492 -31.70 -26.75 -13.59
C SER A 492 -32.34 -25.91 -12.50
N SER A 493 -33.48 -26.38 -11.99
CA SER A 493 -34.07 -25.91 -10.76
C SER A 493 -33.11 -26.20 -9.61
N ILE A 494 -32.48 -25.17 -9.05
CA ILE A 494 -31.80 -25.28 -7.75
C ILE A 494 -32.91 -25.44 -6.71
N SER A 495 -33.09 -26.68 -6.24
CA SER A 495 -33.91 -26.97 -5.07
C SER A 495 -33.20 -26.40 -3.83
N SER A 496 -33.87 -25.51 -3.11
CA SER A 496 -33.44 -25.08 -1.78
C SER A 496 -33.63 -26.25 -0.81
N PRO A 497 -32.60 -26.70 -0.07
CA PRO A 497 -32.74 -27.74 0.95
C PRO A 497 -33.34 -27.21 2.26
N TYR A 498 -33.73 -25.93 2.34
CA TYR A 498 -34.29 -25.35 3.55
C TYR A 498 -35.81 -25.16 3.41
N PRO A 499 -36.62 -25.70 4.34
CA PRO A 499 -38.08 -25.52 4.31
C PRO A 499 -38.42 -24.04 4.49
N GLY A 500 -39.17 -23.49 3.53
CA GLY A 500 -39.70 -22.14 3.57
C GLY A 500 -40.59 -21.94 4.81
N ARG A 501 -40.44 -20.79 5.46
CA ARG A 501 -41.33 -20.35 6.54
C ARG A 501 -42.77 -20.35 6.04
N GLY A 502 -43.63 -21.10 6.73
CA GLY A 502 -45.07 -21.14 6.48
C GLY A 502 -45.68 -19.74 6.53
N GLN A 503 -46.59 -19.48 5.59
CA GLN A 503 -47.50 -18.35 5.65
C GLN A 503 -48.43 -18.48 6.88
N PRO A 504 -48.86 -17.38 7.51
CA PRO A 504 -49.95 -17.44 8.49
C PRO A 504 -51.29 -17.61 7.74
N ALA A 505 -52.15 -18.46 8.29
CA ALA A 505 -53.50 -18.70 7.79
C ALA A 505 -54.36 -17.42 7.87
N PRO A 506 -55.28 -17.21 6.91
CA PRO A 506 -56.21 -16.09 6.96
C PRO A 506 -57.32 -16.38 7.98
N SER A 507 -57.69 -15.36 8.75
CA SER A 507 -58.93 -15.30 9.55
C SER A 507 -60.14 -15.00 8.68
#